data_AF-A0A679J4V6-F1
#
_entry.id   AF-A0A679J4V6-F1
#
_cell.length_a   1.000
_cell.length_b   1.000
_cell.length_c   1.000
_cell.angle_alpha   90.00
_cell.angle_beta   90.00
_cell.angle_gamma   90.00
#
_symmetry.space_group_name_H-M   'P 1'
#
loop_
_entity.id
_entity.type
_entity.pdbx_description
1 polymer ?
#
loop_
_entity_poly.entity_id
_entity_poly.type
_entity_poly.pdbx_seq_one_letter_code
_entity_poly.pdbx_strand_id
1 'polypeptide(L)' 'MTTCSDANATSFDPYGEPLGEDRITHMVQADRRARNAAIAIFWTLALTLTAGRVYLNDQPLGHTLTLVQAKIAAFVSAMR' A
#
# COMPACT_ATOMS: atom_id res chain seq x y z
N MET A 1 -9.33 -45.36 -16.07
CA MET A 1 -8.97 -44.07 -16.70
C MET A 1 -8.14 -43.29 -15.72
N THR A 2 -6.82 -43.45 -15.83
CA THR A 2 -5.76 -42.76 -15.08
C THR A 2 -4.62 -42.74 -16.10
N THR A 3 -3.97 -41.61 -16.41
CA THR A 3 -3.18 -40.75 -15.53
C THR A 3 -2.80 -39.45 -16.25
N CYS A 4 -2.60 -38.39 -15.45
CA CYS A 4 -1.56 -37.35 -15.52
C CYS A 4 -1.26 -36.65 -16.85
N SER A 5 -1.46 -35.33 -16.88
CA SER A 5 -0.34 -34.42 -17.15
C SER A 5 -0.73 -33.01 -16.72
N ASP A 6 -0.28 -32.62 -15.52
CA ASP A 6 0.11 -31.24 -15.24
C ASP A 6 1.23 -30.90 -16.24
N ALA A 7 0.84 -30.50 -17.44
CA ALA A 7 1.75 -29.97 -18.44
C ALA A 7 2.14 -28.57 -17.99
N ASN A 8 3.11 -28.49 -17.06
CA ASN A 8 4.08 -27.42 -17.05
C ASN A 8 4.65 -27.39 -18.47
N ALA A 9 4.15 -26.48 -19.30
CA ALA A 9 4.35 -26.46 -20.74
C ALA A 9 5.77 -26.01 -21.06
N THR A 10 6.74 -26.87 -20.75
CA THR A 10 8.14 -26.71 -21.10
C THR A 10 8.21 -26.49 -22.60
N SER A 11 8.46 -25.23 -22.98
CA SER A 11 8.66 -24.85 -24.37
C SER A 11 9.99 -25.44 -24.84
N PHE A 12 10.01 -26.13 -25.99
CA PHE A 12 11.22 -26.73 -26.54
C PHE A 12 11.63 -25.98 -27.82
N ASP A 13 12.92 -25.79 -28.03
CA ASP A 13 13.47 -25.33 -29.32
C ASP A 13 13.22 -26.41 -30.40
N PRO A 14 13.05 -26.10 -31.70
CA PRO A 14 13.01 -27.05 -32.81
C PRO A 14 14.04 -28.20 -32.80
N TYR A 15 15.15 -28.07 -32.06
CA TYR A 15 16.15 -29.12 -31.87
C TYR A 15 15.93 -30.02 -30.64
N GLY A 16 14.85 -29.80 -29.88
CA GLY A 16 14.45 -30.61 -28.73
C GLY A 16 15.07 -30.20 -27.39
N GLU A 17 15.83 -29.11 -27.35
CA GLU A 17 16.37 -28.57 -26.09
C GLU A 17 15.27 -27.82 -25.31
N PRO A 18 15.12 -28.07 -23.99
CA PRO A 18 14.17 -27.33 -23.17
C PRO A 18 14.59 -25.87 -23.08
N LEU A 19 13.74 -24.95 -23.55
CA LEU A 19 13.96 -23.52 -23.38
C LEU A 19 13.83 -23.22 -21.89
N GLY A 20 14.94 -22.82 -21.26
CA GLY A 20 15.00 -22.55 -19.82
C GLY A 20 13.98 -21.49 -19.39
N GLU A 21 12.83 -21.96 -18.91
CA GLU A 21 11.76 -21.13 -18.34
C GLU A 21 12.24 -20.33 -17.13
N ASP A 22 13.24 -20.85 -16.42
CA ASP A 22 13.78 -20.27 -15.18
C ASP A 22 14.08 -18.77 -15.28
N ARG A 23 14.59 -18.29 -16.41
CA ARG A 23 14.91 -16.86 -16.58
C ARG A 23 13.66 -15.99 -16.71
N ILE A 24 12.63 -16.48 -17.39
CA ILE A 24 11.38 -15.74 -17.62
C ILE A 24 10.54 -15.73 -16.34
N THR A 25 10.46 -16.87 -15.66
CA THR A 25 9.73 -17.01 -14.40
C THR A 25 10.32 -16.12 -13.30
N HIS A 26 11.65 -16.02 -13.21
CA HIS A 26 12.31 -15.19 -12.21
C HIS A 26 12.09 -13.68 -12.46
N MET A 27 12.05 -13.26 -13.72
CA MET A 27 11.79 -11.86 -14.09
C MET A 27 10.33 -11.46 -13.80
N VAL A 28 9.36 -12.32 -14.15
CA VAL A 28 7.93 -12.11 -13.87
C VAL A 28 7.64 -12.12 -12.36
N GLN A 29 8.36 -12.95 -11.60
CA GLN A 29 8.17 -13.05 -10.15
C GLN A 29 8.70 -11.83 -9.40
N ALA A 30 9.81 -11.22 -9.86
CA ALA A 30 10.32 -9.97 -9.30
C ALA A 30 9.33 -8.81 -9.48
N ASP A 31 8.73 -8.69 -10.68
CA ASP A 31 7.74 -7.66 -10.98
C ASP A 31 6.45 -7.81 -10.14
N ARG A 32 6.00 -9.05 -9.89
CA ARG A 32 4.84 -9.31 -9.02
C ARG A 32 5.10 -8.88 -7.58
N ARG A 33 6.31 -9.10 -7.06
CA ARG A 33 6.67 -8.69 -5.68
C ARG A 33 6.74 -7.18 -5.56
N ALA A 34 7.37 -6.49 -6.51
CA ALA A 34 7.44 -5.04 -6.54
C ALA A 34 6.04 -4.41 -6.61
N ARG A 35 5.17 -4.95 -7.46
CA ARG A 35 3.78 -4.49 -7.58
C ARG A 35 2.97 -4.74 -6.32
N ASN A 36 3.12 -5.92 -5.70
CA ASN A 36 2.44 -6.23 -4.43
C ASN A 36 2.92 -5.32 -3.29
N ALA A 37 4.21 -4.99 -3.23
CA ALA A 37 4.75 -4.06 -2.25
C ALA A 37 4.19 -2.65 -2.45
N ALA A 38 4.15 -2.15 -3.69
CA ALA A 38 3.55 -0.85 -4.01
C ALA A 38 2.06 -0.79 -3.63
N ILE A 39 1.31 -1.85 -3.94
CA ILE A 39 -0.11 -1.98 -3.56
C ILE A 39 -0.26 -1.99 -2.03
N ALA A 40 0.57 -2.75 -1.31
CA ALA A 40 0.52 -2.80 0.14
C ALA A 40 0.83 -1.45 0.79
N ILE A 41 1.85 -0.73 0.29
CA ILE A 41 2.19 0.62 0.75
C ILE A 41 1.04 1.58 0.48
N PHE A 42 0.49 1.56 -0.74
CA PHE A 42 -0.66 2.39 -1.11
C PHE A 42 -1.84 2.17 -0.17
N TRP A 43 -2.22 0.91 0.07
CA TRP A 43 -3.32 0.58 0.97
C TRP A 43 -3.03 0.95 2.42
N THR A 44 -1.81 0.74 2.90
CA THR A 44 -1.41 1.15 4.26
C THR A 44 -1.54 2.66 4.43
N LEU A 45 -1.06 3.43 3.44
CA LEU A 45 -1.12 4.88 3.47
C LEU A 45 -2.56 5.39 3.37
N ALA A 46 -3.37 4.80 2.48
CA ALA A 46 -4.80 5.12 2.36
C ALA A 46 -5.57 4.83 3.66
N LEU A 47 -5.35 3.66 4.26
CA LEU A 47 -5.95 3.30 5.55
C LEU A 47 -5.50 4.23 6.67
N THR A 48 -4.22 4.58 6.71
CA THR A 48 -3.67 5.51 7.72
C THR A 48 -4.29 6.90 7.58
N LEU A 49 -4.37 7.42 6.35
CA LEU A 49 -4.99 8.72 6.08
C LEU A 49 -6.49 8.69 6.44
N THR A 50 -7.18 7.60 6.10
CA THR A 50 -8.61 7.43 6.40
C THR A 50 -8.86 7.32 7.90
N ALA A 51 -8.09 6.49 8.61
CA ALA A 51 -8.18 6.34 10.06
C ALA A 51 -7.83 7.65 10.77
N GLY A 52 -6.77 8.32 10.34
CA GLY A 52 -6.41 9.65 10.81
C GLY A 52 -7.55 10.64 10.58
N ARG A 53 -8.15 10.66 9.39
CA ARG A 53 -9.28 11.54 9.09
C ARG A 53 -10.50 11.24 9.97
N VAL A 54 -10.86 9.97 10.17
CA VAL A 54 -11.98 9.59 11.05
C VAL A 54 -11.70 10.04 12.46
N TYR A 55 -10.52 9.71 12.99
CA TYR A 55 -10.11 10.07 14.34
C TYR A 55 -10.01 11.59 14.56
N LEU A 56 -9.53 12.35 13.56
CA LEU A 56 -9.46 13.81 13.59
C LEU A 56 -10.82 14.49 13.42
N ASN A 57 -11.80 13.84 12.79
CA ASN A 57 -13.18 14.33 12.76
C ASN A 57 -13.92 14.00 14.06
N ASP A 58 -13.62 12.85 14.67
CA ASP A 58 -14.18 12.43 15.97
C ASP A 58 -13.55 13.22 17.13
N GLN A 59 -12.30 13.65 16.99
CA GLN A 59 -11.65 14.53 17.95
C GLN A 59 -12.04 15.99 17.63
N PRO A 60 -12.70 16.72 18.54
CA PRO A 60 -13.14 18.07 18.27
C PRO A 60 -11.95 19.03 18.35
N LEU A 61 -11.08 19.01 17.33
CA LEU A 61 -10.01 19.98 17.15
C LEU A 61 -10.58 21.40 17.01
N GLY A 62 -11.86 21.53 16.64
CA GLY A 62 -12.61 22.78 16.74
C GLY A 62 -12.70 23.31 18.17
N HIS A 63 -12.86 22.47 19.19
CA HIS A 63 -12.92 22.90 20.59
C HIS A 63 -11.55 23.27 21.16
N THR A 64 -10.49 22.57 20.76
CA THR A 64 -9.13 22.89 21.24
C THR A 64 -8.59 24.16 20.58
N LEU A 65 -8.80 24.35 19.28
CA LEU A 65 -8.41 25.58 18.57
C LEU A 65 -9.21 26.80 19.05
N THR A 66 -10.52 26.67 19.26
CA THR A 66 -11.33 27.78 19.79
C THR A 66 -10.94 28.14 21.23
N LEU A 67 -10.61 27.15 22.06
CA LEU A 67 -10.14 27.39 23.43
C LEU A 67 -8.75 28.04 23.46
N VAL A 68 -7.83 27.60 22.59
CA VAL A 68 -6.50 28.21 22.44
C VAL A 68 -6.63 29.65 21.92
N GLN A 69 -7.47 29.88 20.92
CA GLN A 69 -7.73 31.22 20.38
C GLN A 69 -8.34 32.15 21.42
N ALA A 70 -9.31 31.66 22.21
CA ALA A 70 -9.90 32.42 23.31
C ALA A 70 -8.86 32.76 24.39
N LYS A 71 -7.96 31.81 24.73
CA LYS A 71 -6.87 32.06 25.68
C LYS A 71 -5.88 33.11 25.18
N ILE A 72 -5.51 33.05 23.90
CA ILE A 72 -4.59 34.03 23.29
C ILE A 72 -5.25 35.41 23.22
N ALA A 73 -6.52 35.49 22.83
CA ALA A 73 -7.27 36.75 22.80
C ALA A 73 -7.40 37.37 24.20
N ALA A 74 -7.68 36.56 25.22
CA ALA A 74 -7.72 37.01 26.61
C ALA A 74 -6.35 37.49 27.10
N PHE A 75 -5.26 36.81 26.74
CA PHE A 75 -3.90 37.23 27.10
C PHE A 75 -3.51 38.56 26.43
N VAL A 76 -3.81 38.73 25.15
CA VAL A 76 -3.57 39.99 24.42
C VAL A 76 -4.41 41.13 24.99
N SER A 77 -5.66 40.88 25.36
CA SER A 77 -6.52 41.88 25.99
C SER A 77 -6.07 42.25 27.41
N ALA A 78 -5.40 41.35 28.12
CA ALA A 78 -4.89 41.61 29.47
C ALA A 78 -3.54 42.36 29.48
N MET A 79 -2.81 42.36 28.37
CA MET A 79 -1.55 43.10 28.20
C MET A 79 -1.73 44.52 27.64
N ARG A 80 -2.95 44.91 27.26
CA ARG A 80 -3.29 46.25 26.78
C ARG A 80 -3.93 47.08 27.90
#